data_AF-A0A961TIQ1-F1
#
_entry.id   AF-A0A961TIQ1-F1
#
_cell.length_a   1.000
_cell.length_b   1.000
_cell.length_c   1.000
_cell.angle_alpha   90.00
_cell.angle_beta   90.00
_cell.angle_gamma   90.00
#
_symmetry.space_group_name_H-M   'P 1'
#
loop_
_entity.id
_entity.type
_entity.pdbx_description
1 polymer ?
#
loop_
_entity_poly.entity_id
_entity_poly.type
_entity_poly.pdbx_seq_one_letter_code
_entity_poly.pdbx_strand_id
1 'polypeptide(L)'
;MSSISLTFPDGSVRQYASGMSGGEIAESIAKSLAKKSVAYALDGELRDLAEPVERDGKLELVTRDDPRALELIRHDCAHVLAEAVQELWPGTQVTIGPVIENGFYYDFARNEPFTPEDLPVIEKKMKEIIARNKPFTKEVWSRDEAKAFFAAKGENYKIELVDAIPEDQTLKIYRQGEWTDLCRGPHMRSTGDIGTAFKLMHVAGAYWRGDSNNAMLTRIYGTAWKSQEELDAYLHMREEA
;
A
#
# COMPACT_ATOMS: atom_id res chain seq x y z
N MET A 1 -28.97 -16.74 3.08
CA MET A 1 -27.56 -16.36 2.88
C MET A 1 -26.82 -17.64 2.51
N SER A 2 -26.05 -17.64 1.43
CA SER A 2 -25.16 -18.76 1.11
C SER A 2 -24.10 -18.90 2.22
N SER A 3 -23.71 -20.13 2.54
CA SER A 3 -22.59 -20.40 3.43
C SER A 3 -21.35 -20.77 2.62
N ILE A 4 -20.18 -20.52 3.19
CA ILE A 4 -18.89 -20.92 2.65
C ILE A 4 -18.14 -21.79 3.65
N SER A 5 -17.36 -22.73 3.12
CA SER A 5 -16.51 -23.64 3.87
C SER A 5 -15.06 -23.16 3.85
N LEU A 6 -14.53 -22.77 5.01
CA LEU A 6 -13.14 -22.32 5.15
C LEU A 6 -12.30 -23.33 5.92
N THR A 7 -11.19 -23.73 5.32
CA THR A 7 -10.18 -24.60 5.95
C THR A 7 -9.07 -23.72 6.55
N PHE A 8 -8.76 -23.91 7.83
CA PHE A 8 -7.72 -23.16 8.55
C PHE A 8 -6.39 -23.92 8.59
N PRO A 9 -5.27 -23.28 8.99
CA PRO A 9 -3.95 -23.92 9.05
C PRO A 9 -3.86 -25.15 9.96
N ASP A 10 -4.71 -25.23 10.97
CA ASP A 10 -4.83 -26.37 11.88
C ASP A 10 -5.60 -27.56 11.28
N GLY A 11 -6.05 -27.44 10.03
CA GLY A 11 -6.88 -28.42 9.34
C GLY A 11 -8.35 -28.37 9.73
N SER A 12 -8.75 -27.50 10.65
CA SER A 12 -10.16 -27.33 10.99
C SER A 12 -10.93 -26.72 9.84
N VAL A 13 -12.16 -27.18 9.64
CA VAL A 13 -13.08 -26.66 8.63
C VAL A 13 -14.25 -26.02 9.37
N ARG A 14 -14.55 -24.75 9.04
CA ARG A 14 -15.66 -24.01 9.65
C ARG A 14 -16.52 -23.38 8.58
N GLN A 15 -17.81 -23.26 8.87
CA GLN A 15 -18.80 -22.63 8.00
C GLN A 15 -19.03 -21.18 8.42
N TYR A 16 -19.02 -20.28 7.45
CA TYR A 16 -19.32 -18.86 7.64
C TYR A 16 -20.37 -18.41 6.63
N ALA A 17 -21.01 -17.27 6.90
CA ALA A 17 -21.85 -16.63 5.90
C ALA A 17 -20.96 -16.10 4.76
N SER A 18 -21.36 -16.34 3.51
CA SER A 18 -20.71 -15.72 2.35
C SER A 18 -20.81 -14.20 2.47
N GLY A 19 -19.70 -13.51 2.20
CA GLY A 19 -19.61 -12.05 2.31
C GLY A 19 -19.06 -11.54 3.64
N MET A 20 -18.82 -12.41 4.64
CA MET A 20 -18.05 -12.02 5.82
C MET A 20 -16.63 -11.63 5.43
N SER A 21 -16.12 -10.53 5.96
CA SER A 21 -14.74 -10.10 5.80
C SER A 21 -13.76 -10.97 6.59
N GLY A 22 -12.49 -10.96 6.19
CA GLY A 22 -11.42 -11.61 6.95
C GLY A 22 -11.33 -11.11 8.40
N GLY A 23 -11.62 -9.82 8.63
CA GLY A 23 -11.68 -9.21 9.96
C GLY A 23 -12.80 -9.78 10.84
N GLU A 24 -14.02 -9.90 10.31
CA GLU A 24 -15.15 -10.49 11.02
C GLU A 24 -14.91 -11.98 11.33
N ILE A 25 -14.32 -12.71 10.38
CA ILE A 25 -13.92 -14.11 10.58
C ILE A 25 -12.87 -14.19 11.70
N ALA A 26 -11.85 -13.34 11.68
CA ALA A 26 -10.84 -13.28 12.74
C ALA A 26 -11.44 -12.99 14.12
N GLU A 27 -12.40 -12.07 14.19
CA GLU A 27 -13.07 -11.70 15.44
C GLU A 27 -13.92 -12.85 16.00
N SER A 28 -14.61 -13.60 15.13
CA SER A 28 -15.38 -14.79 15.50
C SER A 28 -14.53 -15.91 16.09
N ILE A 29 -13.24 -15.97 15.72
CA ILE A 29 -12.26 -16.93 16.27
C ILE A 29 -11.74 -16.43 17.61
N ALA A 30 -11.19 -15.20 17.64
CA ALA A 30 -10.74 -14.55 18.87
C ALA A 30 -10.53 -13.04 18.64
N LYS A 31 -10.98 -12.21 19.59
CA LYS A 31 -10.72 -10.76 19.57
C LYS A 31 -9.23 -10.40 19.50
N SER A 32 -8.38 -11.18 20.15
CA SER A 32 -6.92 -10.98 20.11
C SER A 32 -6.32 -11.27 18.73
N LEU A 33 -6.90 -12.23 17.99
CA LEU A 33 -6.49 -12.56 16.63
C LEU A 33 -6.89 -11.45 15.67
N ALA A 34 -8.15 -10.98 15.71
CA ALA A 34 -8.61 -9.84 14.91
C ALA A 34 -7.73 -8.59 15.09
N LYS A 35 -7.30 -8.32 16.32
CA LYS A 35 -6.38 -7.20 16.63
C LYS A 35 -4.97 -7.38 16.07
N LYS A 36 -4.52 -8.60 15.76
CA LYS A 36 -3.19 -8.88 15.22
C LYS A 36 -3.19 -9.09 13.71
N SER A 37 -4.31 -9.52 13.14
CA SER A 37 -4.47 -9.71 11.69
C SER A 37 -4.41 -8.36 10.98
N VAL A 38 -3.64 -8.28 9.90
CA VAL A 38 -3.49 -7.09 9.04
C VAL A 38 -4.04 -7.33 7.64
N ALA A 39 -4.09 -8.60 7.22
CA ALA A 39 -4.62 -9.08 5.95
C ALA A 39 -5.09 -10.54 6.12
N TYR A 40 -5.66 -11.12 5.07
CA TYR A 40 -5.84 -12.56 5.00
C TYR A 40 -5.32 -13.10 3.66
N ALA A 41 -5.02 -14.40 3.62
CA ALA A 41 -4.78 -15.11 2.37
C ALA A 41 -5.91 -16.11 2.15
N LEU A 42 -6.43 -16.18 0.93
CA LEU A 42 -7.36 -17.21 0.49
C LEU A 42 -6.71 -18.02 -0.63
N ASP A 43 -6.49 -19.30 -0.39
CA ASP A 43 -5.74 -20.20 -1.28
C ASP A 43 -4.35 -19.64 -1.67
N GLY A 44 -3.70 -18.94 -0.74
CA GLY A 44 -2.38 -18.34 -0.92
C GLY A 44 -2.38 -16.91 -1.48
N GLU A 45 -3.52 -16.38 -1.96
CA GLU A 45 -3.62 -15.01 -2.45
C GLU A 45 -3.93 -14.02 -1.31
N LEU A 46 -3.04 -13.04 -1.09
CA LEU A 46 -3.24 -11.98 -0.10
C LEU A 46 -4.36 -11.02 -0.51
N ARG A 47 -5.18 -10.64 0.47
CA ARG A 47 -6.32 -9.73 0.33
C ARG A 47 -6.41 -8.82 1.55
N ASP A 48 -7.02 -7.64 1.37
CA ASP A 48 -7.27 -6.71 2.48
C ASP A 48 -8.09 -7.42 3.55
N LEU A 49 -7.82 -7.13 4.83
CA LEU A 49 -8.57 -7.75 5.92
C LEU A 49 -10.09 -7.48 5.85
N ALA A 50 -10.46 -6.33 5.29
CA ALA A 50 -11.83 -5.90 5.10
C ALA A 50 -12.50 -6.47 3.82
N GLU A 51 -11.75 -7.15 2.94
CA GLU A 51 -12.33 -7.72 1.71
C GLU A 51 -13.26 -8.90 2.04
N PRO A 52 -14.50 -8.94 1.50
CA PRO A 52 -15.42 -10.05 1.70
C PRO A 52 -14.84 -11.38 1.21
N VAL A 53 -15.08 -12.45 1.96
CA VAL A 53 -14.80 -13.82 1.53
C VAL A 53 -16.08 -14.40 0.93
N GLU A 54 -16.08 -14.64 -0.37
CA GLU A 54 -17.29 -15.03 -1.11
C GLU A 54 -17.33 -16.51 -1.49
N ARG A 55 -16.19 -17.19 -1.44
CA ARG A 55 -16.03 -18.59 -1.86
C ARG A 55 -15.31 -19.44 -0.82
N ASP A 56 -15.50 -20.75 -0.93
CA ASP A 56 -14.75 -21.75 -0.18
C ASP A 56 -13.25 -21.66 -0.48
N GLY A 57 -12.43 -22.08 0.48
CA GLY A 57 -10.98 -22.15 0.30
C GLY A 57 -10.20 -22.35 1.59
N LYS A 58 -8.88 -22.28 1.47
CA LYS A 58 -7.96 -22.26 2.61
C LYS A 58 -7.75 -20.84 3.06
N LEU A 59 -8.20 -20.50 4.27
CA LEU A 59 -8.07 -19.17 4.84
C LEU A 59 -6.91 -19.12 5.84
N GLU A 60 -5.99 -18.18 5.62
CA GLU A 60 -4.93 -17.84 6.56
C GLU A 60 -5.08 -16.40 7.01
N LEU A 61 -5.12 -16.17 8.31
CA LEU A 61 -5.08 -14.81 8.86
C LEU A 61 -3.62 -14.38 8.99
N VAL A 62 -3.27 -13.31 8.30
CA VAL A 62 -1.89 -12.81 8.22
C VAL A 62 -1.71 -11.74 9.29
N THR A 63 -0.74 -11.94 10.19
CA THR A 63 -0.37 -10.92 11.18
C THR A 63 0.79 -10.07 10.66
N ARG A 64 1.07 -8.94 11.30
CA ARG A 64 2.20 -8.08 10.92
C ARG A 64 3.57 -8.78 11.02
N ASP A 65 3.68 -9.81 11.85
CA ASP A 65 4.92 -10.57 12.04
C ASP A 65 5.15 -11.63 10.94
N ASP A 66 4.11 -11.96 10.16
CA ASP A 66 4.21 -12.90 9.04
C ASP A 66 5.22 -12.39 7.98
N PRO A 67 6.09 -13.24 7.39
CA PRO A 67 6.98 -12.85 6.29
C PRO A 67 6.28 -12.10 5.16
N ARG A 68 5.05 -12.49 4.81
CA ARG A 68 4.25 -11.88 3.75
C ARG A 68 3.86 -10.43 4.04
N ALA A 69 3.78 -10.04 5.33
CA ALA A 69 3.42 -8.69 5.71
C ALA A 69 4.50 -7.65 5.38
N LEU A 70 5.75 -8.07 5.14
CA LEU A 70 6.83 -7.13 4.79
C LEU A 70 6.57 -6.41 3.47
N GLU A 71 5.98 -7.10 2.49
CA GLU A 71 5.59 -6.48 1.22
C GLU A 71 4.49 -5.44 1.44
N LEU A 72 3.50 -5.73 2.29
CA LEU A 72 2.43 -4.79 2.66
C LEU A 72 2.98 -3.57 3.40
N ILE A 73 3.90 -3.76 4.35
CA ILE A 73 4.59 -2.66 5.05
C ILE A 73 5.25 -1.72 4.06
N ARG A 74 5.96 -2.25 3.06
CA ARG A 74 6.65 -1.45 2.04
C ARG A 74 5.67 -0.76 1.10
N HIS A 75 4.62 -1.44 0.71
CA HIS A 75 3.59 -0.89 -0.17
C HIS A 75 2.83 0.27 0.50
N ASP A 76 2.38 0.06 1.73
CA ASP A 76 1.70 1.08 2.54
C ASP A 76 2.65 2.26 2.84
N CYS A 77 3.95 2.01 3.05
CA CYS A 77 4.95 3.06 3.24
C CYS A 77 5.16 3.90 1.97
N ALA A 78 5.09 3.29 0.78
CA ALA A 78 5.13 4.02 -0.49
C ALA A 78 3.93 4.96 -0.64
N HIS A 79 2.74 4.52 -0.24
CA HIS A 79 1.54 5.37 -0.22
C HIS A 79 1.68 6.55 0.75
N VAL A 80 2.21 6.30 1.96
CA VAL A 80 2.51 7.37 2.93
C VAL A 80 3.57 8.34 2.40
N LEU A 81 4.57 7.88 1.66
CA LEU A 81 5.54 8.75 0.97
C LEU A 81 4.82 9.66 -0.03
N ALA A 82 3.91 9.11 -0.84
CA ALA A 82 3.15 9.88 -1.81
C ALA A 82 2.25 10.94 -1.16
N GLU A 83 1.50 10.59 -0.11
CA GLU A 83 0.71 11.55 0.67
C GLU A 83 1.60 12.64 1.28
N ALA A 84 2.73 12.25 1.89
CA ALA A 84 3.65 13.19 2.54
C ALA A 84 4.19 14.23 1.56
N VAL A 85 4.58 13.79 0.37
CA VAL A 85 5.06 14.67 -0.69
C VAL A 85 3.97 15.65 -1.14
N GLN A 86 2.74 15.18 -1.33
CA GLN A 86 1.66 16.07 -1.78
C GLN A 86 1.19 17.06 -0.71
N GLU A 87 1.27 16.68 0.58
CA GLU A 87 1.02 17.63 1.68
C GLU A 87 2.09 18.71 1.76
N LEU A 88 3.36 18.35 1.53
CA LEU A 88 4.49 19.29 1.61
C LEU A 88 4.60 20.18 0.38
N TRP A 89 4.35 19.63 -0.81
CA TRP A 89 4.41 20.33 -2.09
C TRP A 89 3.13 20.11 -2.91
N PRO A 90 2.06 20.86 -2.60
CA PRO A 90 0.82 20.82 -3.36
C PRO A 90 1.05 21.06 -4.86
N GLY A 91 0.38 20.28 -5.70
CA GLY A 91 0.54 20.31 -7.16
C GLY A 91 1.59 19.34 -7.71
N THR A 92 2.35 18.65 -6.84
CA THR A 92 3.16 17.50 -7.25
C THR A 92 2.23 16.36 -7.67
N GLN A 93 2.40 15.83 -8.88
CA GLN A 93 1.65 14.66 -9.34
C GLN A 93 2.36 13.38 -8.95
N VAL A 94 1.58 12.36 -8.60
CA VAL A 94 2.07 11.03 -8.24
C VAL A 94 1.84 10.07 -9.39
N THR A 95 2.79 9.18 -9.65
CA THR A 95 2.71 8.25 -10.78
C THR A 95 2.66 6.78 -10.32
N ILE A 96 3.80 6.09 -10.25
CA ILE A 96 3.93 4.69 -9.81
C ILE A 96 4.82 4.60 -8.59
N GLY A 97 4.46 3.71 -7.66
CA GLY A 97 5.25 3.44 -6.47
C GLY A 97 5.25 1.97 -6.05
N PRO A 98 5.93 1.09 -6.81
CA PRO A 98 5.95 -0.33 -6.52
C PRO A 98 6.91 -0.68 -5.38
N VAL A 99 6.65 -1.83 -4.77
CA VAL A 99 7.61 -2.52 -3.91
C VAL A 99 8.74 -3.10 -4.77
N ILE A 100 9.95 -3.10 -4.21
CA ILE A 100 11.14 -3.75 -4.75
C ILE A 100 11.77 -4.65 -3.67
N GLU A 101 12.73 -5.49 -4.06
CA GLU A 101 13.32 -6.54 -3.20
C GLU A 101 13.65 -6.09 -1.77
N ASN A 102 14.25 -4.91 -1.61
CA ASN A 102 14.69 -4.38 -0.32
C ASN A 102 14.03 -3.04 0.06
N GLY A 103 12.86 -2.72 -0.50
CA GLY A 103 12.20 -1.46 -0.21
C GLY A 103 11.09 -1.12 -1.19
N PHE A 104 11.00 0.15 -1.55
CA PHE A 104 10.03 0.68 -2.49
C PHE A 104 10.61 1.94 -3.15
N TYR A 105 9.92 2.45 -4.16
CA TYR A 105 10.12 3.82 -4.62
C TYR A 105 8.79 4.47 -4.92
N TYR A 106 8.80 5.78 -5.16
CA TYR A 106 7.68 6.47 -5.79
C TYR A 106 8.21 7.52 -6.79
N ASP A 107 7.58 7.58 -7.96
CA ASP A 107 7.89 8.53 -9.03
C ASP A 107 6.94 9.73 -9.01
N PHE A 108 7.52 10.93 -9.03
CA PHE A 108 6.82 12.20 -8.92
C PHE A 108 7.09 13.11 -10.12
N ALA A 109 6.06 13.83 -10.55
CA ALA A 109 6.21 14.93 -11.50
C ALA A 109 6.00 16.27 -10.78
N ARG A 110 7.04 17.11 -10.80
CA ARG A 110 7.01 18.50 -10.33
C ARG A 110 8.08 19.32 -11.05
N ASN A 111 7.92 20.65 -11.03
CA ASN A 111 8.80 21.56 -11.78
C ASN A 111 10.22 21.65 -11.21
N GLU A 112 10.33 21.68 -9.88
CA GLU A 112 11.61 21.72 -9.18
C GLU A 112 11.95 20.31 -8.70
N PRO A 113 13.09 19.70 -9.05
CA PRO A 113 13.44 18.37 -8.57
C PRO A 113 13.61 18.30 -7.04
N PHE A 114 13.45 17.12 -6.45
CA PHE A 114 13.81 16.89 -5.05
C PHE A 114 15.32 16.88 -4.87
N THR A 115 15.79 17.31 -3.70
CA THR A 115 17.19 17.19 -3.28
C THR A 115 17.34 16.22 -2.09
N PRO A 116 18.56 15.73 -1.80
CA PRO A 116 18.80 14.90 -0.62
C PRO A 116 18.36 15.57 0.70
N GLU A 117 18.40 16.91 0.78
CA GLU A 117 17.99 17.69 1.94
C GLU A 117 16.48 17.67 2.18
N ASP A 118 15.68 17.33 1.16
CA ASP A 118 14.23 17.16 1.31
C ASP A 118 13.87 15.86 2.05
N LEU A 119 14.73 14.83 1.97
CA LEU A 119 14.41 13.49 2.50
C LEU A 119 14.10 13.50 4.00
N PRO A 120 14.87 14.16 4.89
CA PRO A 120 14.52 14.25 6.31
C PRO A 120 13.21 15.00 6.58
N VAL A 121 12.85 15.98 5.74
CA VAL A 121 11.59 16.71 5.84
C VAL A 121 10.42 15.81 5.47
N ILE A 122 10.57 15.02 4.40
CA ILE A 122 9.58 14.03 3.97
C ILE A 122 9.42 12.94 5.02
N GLU A 123 10.52 12.36 5.53
CA GLU A 123 10.47 11.33 6.59
C GLU A 123 9.73 11.82 7.83
N LYS A 124 9.96 13.08 8.25
CA LYS A 124 9.22 13.68 9.35
C LYS A 124 7.71 13.73 9.06
N LYS A 125 7.32 14.18 7.87
CA LYS A 125 5.91 14.22 7.45
C LYS A 125 5.30 12.81 7.37
N MET A 126 6.02 11.83 6.86
CA MET A 126 5.59 10.42 6.82
C MET A 126 5.32 9.89 8.23
N LYS A 127 6.20 10.19 9.21
CA LYS A 127 5.99 9.83 10.62
C LYS A 127 4.74 10.49 11.20
N GLU A 128 4.48 11.76 10.87
CA GLU A 128 3.25 12.45 11.27
C GLU A 128 2.00 11.75 10.70
N ILE A 129 2.02 11.36 9.42
CA ILE A 129 0.91 10.65 8.76
C ILE A 129 0.67 9.26 9.37
N ILE A 130 1.73 8.50 9.62
CA ILE A 130 1.66 7.18 10.28
C ILE A 130 1.07 7.34 11.69
N ALA A 131 1.47 8.36 12.43
CA ALA A 131 0.95 8.63 13.77
C ALA A 131 -0.54 9.02 13.79
N ARG A 132 -1.09 9.56 12.69
CA ARG A 132 -2.55 9.79 12.55
C ARG A 132 -3.34 8.47 12.51
N ASN A 133 -2.68 7.36 12.18
CA ASN A 133 -3.24 6.01 12.16
C ASN A 133 -4.59 5.92 11.42
N LYS A 134 -4.65 6.50 10.22
CA LYS A 134 -5.89 6.52 9.44
C LYS A 134 -6.14 5.15 8.83
N PRO A 135 -7.40 4.67 8.79
CA PRO A 135 -7.72 3.40 8.16
C PRO A 135 -7.45 3.47 6.66
N PHE A 136 -6.97 2.36 6.11
CA PHE A 136 -7.02 2.14 4.68
C PHE A 136 -8.43 1.67 4.31
N THR A 137 -9.11 2.40 3.43
CA THR A 137 -10.40 1.99 2.88
C THR A 137 -10.30 1.81 1.38
N LYS A 138 -11.14 0.93 0.84
CA LYS A 138 -11.15 0.59 -0.58
C LYS A 138 -12.54 0.81 -1.14
N GLU A 139 -12.58 1.45 -2.29
CA GLU A 139 -13.78 1.62 -3.10
C GLU A 139 -13.54 1.08 -4.51
N VAL A 140 -14.62 0.65 -5.16
CA VAL A 140 -14.61 0.30 -6.58
C VAL A 140 -15.31 1.40 -7.33
N TRP A 141 -14.58 2.05 -8.24
CA TRP A 141 -15.11 3.14 -9.04
C TRP A 141 -15.21 2.74 -10.51
N SER A 142 -16.14 3.36 -11.22
CA SER A 142 -16.12 3.35 -12.68
C SER A 142 -14.90 4.10 -13.21
N ARG A 143 -14.53 3.83 -14.47
CA ARG A 143 -13.44 4.53 -15.15
C ARG A 143 -13.70 6.03 -15.24
N ASP A 144 -14.92 6.42 -15.56
CA ASP A 144 -15.29 7.83 -15.70
C ASP A 144 -15.22 8.57 -14.37
N GLU A 145 -15.69 7.96 -13.28
CA GLU A 145 -15.57 8.53 -11.92
C GLU A 145 -14.10 8.71 -11.52
N ALA A 146 -13.26 7.68 -11.73
CA ALA A 146 -11.84 7.76 -11.43
C ALA A 146 -11.12 8.85 -12.23
N LYS A 147 -11.38 8.93 -13.54
CA LYS A 147 -10.80 9.96 -14.40
C LYS A 147 -11.25 11.36 -14.00
N ALA A 148 -12.55 11.55 -13.73
CA ALA A 148 -13.08 12.84 -13.32
C ALA A 148 -12.45 13.31 -12.00
N PHE A 149 -12.29 12.41 -11.04
CA PHE A 149 -11.63 12.70 -9.77
C PHE A 149 -10.16 13.10 -9.95
N PHE A 150 -9.38 12.30 -10.69
CA PHE A 150 -7.96 12.59 -10.91
C PHE A 150 -7.75 13.86 -11.75
N ALA A 151 -8.62 14.13 -12.74
CA ALA A 151 -8.61 15.36 -13.51
C ALA A 151 -8.87 16.58 -12.63
N ALA A 152 -9.85 16.51 -11.72
CA ALA A 152 -10.14 17.60 -10.78
C ALA A 152 -8.97 17.89 -9.82
N LYS A 153 -8.11 16.91 -9.55
CA LYS A 153 -6.88 17.05 -8.74
C LYS A 153 -5.63 17.40 -9.56
N GLY A 154 -5.72 17.42 -10.90
CA GLY A 154 -4.58 17.64 -11.78
C GLY A 154 -3.62 16.44 -11.90
N GLU A 155 -4.07 15.23 -11.57
CA GLU A 155 -3.31 13.97 -11.61
C GLU A 155 -3.34 13.31 -12.99
N ASN A 156 -2.68 13.92 -13.97
CA ASN A 156 -2.75 13.45 -15.36
C ASN A 156 -2.16 12.04 -15.54
N TYR A 157 -1.10 11.71 -14.81
CA TYR A 157 -0.50 10.37 -14.87
C TYR A 157 -1.43 9.28 -14.34
N LYS A 158 -2.28 9.59 -13.34
CA LYS A 158 -3.28 8.63 -12.84
C LYS A 158 -4.39 8.39 -13.87
N ILE A 159 -4.77 9.40 -14.64
CA ILE A 159 -5.70 9.25 -15.77
C ILE A 159 -5.12 8.29 -16.81
N GLU A 160 -3.84 8.48 -17.20
CA GLU A 160 -3.17 7.56 -18.13
C GLU A 160 -3.07 6.12 -17.60
N LEU A 161 -2.89 5.96 -16.29
CA LEU A 161 -2.89 4.65 -15.66
C LEU A 161 -4.28 4.00 -15.68
N VAL A 162 -5.34 4.77 -15.44
CA VAL A 162 -6.72 4.28 -15.62
C VAL A 162 -6.92 3.78 -17.05
N ASP A 163 -6.53 4.58 -18.05
CA ASP A 163 -6.67 4.21 -19.46
C ASP A 163 -5.90 2.95 -19.87
N ALA A 164 -4.77 2.69 -19.22
CA ALA A 164 -3.95 1.52 -19.51
C ALA A 164 -4.45 0.22 -18.85
N ILE A 165 -5.35 0.30 -17.87
CA ILE A 165 -5.92 -0.91 -17.23
C ILE A 165 -6.96 -1.52 -18.18
N PRO A 166 -6.90 -2.83 -18.50
CA PRO A 166 -7.90 -3.51 -19.35
C PRO A 166 -9.34 -3.37 -18.85
N GLU A 167 -10.31 -3.23 -19.76
CA GLU A 167 -11.73 -2.93 -19.42
C GLU A 167 -12.40 -3.96 -18.49
N ASP A 168 -11.97 -5.22 -18.58
CA ASP A 168 -12.46 -6.33 -17.76
C ASP A 168 -11.90 -6.33 -16.32
N GLN A 169 -10.95 -5.44 -16.01
CA GLN A 169 -10.38 -5.30 -14.69
C GLN A 169 -11.01 -4.16 -13.90
N THR A 170 -11.39 -4.47 -12.66
CA THR A 170 -11.94 -3.52 -11.69
C THR A 170 -10.89 -2.48 -11.26
N LEU A 171 -11.30 -1.22 -11.18
CA LEU A 171 -10.50 -0.16 -10.57
C LEU A 171 -10.76 -0.09 -9.08
N LYS A 172 -9.69 -0.34 -8.30
CA LYS A 172 -9.70 -0.19 -6.86
C LYS A 172 -9.08 1.15 -6.50
N ILE A 173 -9.81 1.94 -5.73
CA ILE A 173 -9.39 3.23 -5.22
C ILE A 173 -9.20 3.10 -3.72
N TYR A 174 -7.97 3.31 -3.26
CA TYR A 174 -7.63 3.24 -1.85
C TYR A 174 -7.55 4.64 -1.25
N ARG A 175 -8.02 4.77 -0.02
CA ARG A 175 -7.95 6.00 0.76
C ARG A 175 -7.19 5.76 2.05
N GLN A 176 -6.42 6.75 2.49
CA GLN A 176 -5.86 6.82 3.83
C GLN A 176 -6.22 8.18 4.44
N GLY A 177 -7.40 8.24 5.04
CA GLY A 177 -8.02 9.53 5.37
C GLY A 177 -8.47 10.30 4.13
N GLU A 178 -7.93 11.50 3.92
CA GLU A 178 -8.34 12.38 2.81
C GLU A 178 -7.56 12.14 1.52
N TRP A 179 -6.38 11.53 1.64
CA TRP A 179 -5.57 11.15 0.49
C TRP A 179 -6.13 9.90 -0.19
N THR A 180 -5.99 9.83 -1.51
CA THR A 180 -6.64 8.82 -2.35
C THR A 180 -5.76 8.44 -3.52
N ASP A 181 -5.65 7.14 -3.81
CA ASP A 181 -4.82 6.63 -4.89
C ASP A 181 -5.47 5.46 -5.64
N LEU A 182 -5.11 5.33 -6.92
CA LEU A 182 -5.40 4.17 -7.75
C LEU A 182 -4.35 3.11 -7.46
N CYS A 183 -4.77 2.00 -6.84
CA CYS A 183 -3.86 0.92 -6.49
C CYS A 183 -4.58 -0.42 -6.57
N ARG A 184 -3.85 -1.51 -6.85
CA ARG A 184 -4.41 -2.87 -6.84
C ARG A 184 -4.55 -3.42 -5.42
N GLY A 185 -3.72 -2.96 -4.50
CA GLY A 185 -3.57 -3.51 -3.15
C GLY A 185 -2.99 -4.92 -3.14
N PRO A 186 -3.15 -5.65 -2.03
CA PRO A 186 -3.82 -5.21 -0.81
C PRO A 186 -3.01 -4.21 0.02
N HIS A 187 -3.66 -3.60 1.00
CA HIS A 187 -3.10 -2.76 2.06
C HIS A 187 -3.38 -3.40 3.43
N MET A 188 -2.64 -2.97 4.46
CA MET A 188 -2.97 -3.33 5.85
C MET A 188 -4.20 -2.54 6.34
N ARG A 189 -4.49 -2.56 7.64
CA ARG A 189 -5.73 -1.96 8.16
C ARG A 189 -5.65 -0.44 8.24
N SER A 190 -4.48 0.09 8.57
CA SER A 190 -4.27 1.52 8.79
C SER A 190 -2.82 1.92 8.60
N THR A 191 -2.58 3.22 8.43
CA THR A 191 -1.22 3.76 8.30
C THR A 191 -0.34 3.47 9.52
N GLY A 192 -0.92 3.26 10.69
CA GLY A 192 -0.19 2.89 11.91
C GLY A 192 0.41 1.48 11.86
N ASP A 193 -0.16 0.57 11.06
CA ASP A 193 0.39 -0.79 10.90
C ASP A 193 1.74 -0.78 10.17
N ILE A 194 2.12 0.31 9.50
CA ILE A 194 3.45 0.45 8.86
C ILE A 194 4.56 0.43 9.92
N GLY A 195 4.34 1.11 11.04
CA GLY A 195 5.37 1.37 12.06
C GLY A 195 6.36 2.46 11.62
N THR A 196 7.42 2.66 12.42
CA THR A 196 8.39 3.76 12.22
C THR A 196 9.72 3.30 11.63
N ALA A 197 9.90 2.00 11.41
CA ALA A 197 11.12 1.40 10.89
C ALA A 197 11.20 1.53 9.37
N PHE A 198 11.38 2.76 8.90
CA PHE A 198 11.62 3.07 7.49
C PHE A 198 12.69 4.16 7.34
N LYS A 199 13.28 4.23 6.14
CA LYS A 199 14.25 5.25 5.75
C LYS A 199 14.14 5.57 4.27
N LEU A 200 14.17 6.85 3.91
CA LEU A 200 14.36 7.30 2.54
C LEU A 200 15.85 7.28 2.20
N MET A 201 16.18 6.66 1.07
CA MET A 201 17.55 6.29 0.74
C MET A 201 18.23 7.32 -0.15
N HIS A 202 17.63 7.64 -1.29
CA HIS A 202 18.18 8.58 -2.25
C HIS A 202 17.12 9.03 -3.25
N VAL A 203 17.44 10.09 -3.98
CA VAL A 203 16.66 10.63 -5.09
C VAL A 203 17.35 10.24 -6.41
N ALA A 204 16.58 9.89 -7.43
CA ALA A 204 17.07 9.61 -8.77
C ALA A 204 16.16 10.22 -9.84
N GLY A 205 16.68 10.42 -11.05
CA GLY A 205 15.86 10.71 -12.22
C GLY A 205 15.22 9.43 -12.76
N ALA A 206 13.98 9.52 -13.23
CA ALA A 206 13.30 8.46 -13.98
C ALA A 206 12.62 9.08 -15.20
N TYR A 207 12.26 8.24 -16.17
CA TYR A 207 11.42 8.67 -17.28
C TYR A 207 10.08 7.95 -17.22
N TRP A 208 9.00 8.64 -17.56
CA TRP A 208 7.68 8.04 -17.55
C TRP A 208 7.63 6.80 -18.46
N ARG A 209 7.16 5.68 -17.91
CA ARG A 209 7.17 4.34 -18.53
C ARG A 209 8.55 3.83 -18.98
N GLY A 210 9.63 4.42 -18.45
CA GLY A 210 11.00 4.04 -18.80
C GLY A 210 11.45 4.48 -20.20
N ASP A 211 10.68 5.33 -20.89
CA ASP A 211 11.03 5.84 -22.21
C ASP A 211 11.64 7.23 -22.11
N SER A 212 12.90 7.38 -22.53
CA SER A 212 13.64 8.65 -22.49
C SER A 212 13.04 9.78 -23.34
N ASN A 213 12.07 9.47 -24.21
CA ASN A 213 11.32 10.49 -24.95
C ASN A 213 10.16 11.10 -24.14
N ASN A 214 9.78 10.49 -23.02
CA ASN A 214 8.70 10.96 -22.16
C ASN A 214 9.21 11.96 -21.10
N ALA A 215 8.26 12.53 -20.36
CA ALA A 215 8.56 13.44 -19.26
C ALA A 215 9.54 12.82 -18.24
N MET A 216 10.51 13.61 -17.83
CA MET A 216 11.41 13.27 -16.73
C MET A 216 10.66 13.40 -15.40
N LEU A 217 10.77 12.37 -14.58
CA LEU A 217 10.20 12.25 -13.24
C LEU A 217 11.33 12.26 -12.21
N THR A 218 10.98 12.58 -10.97
CA THR A 218 11.88 12.40 -9.84
C THR A 218 11.44 11.19 -9.03
N ARG A 219 12.33 10.22 -8.87
CA ARG A 219 12.13 9.00 -8.09
C ARG A 219 12.72 9.18 -6.69
N ILE A 220 11.93 8.85 -5.66
CA ILE A 220 12.43 8.74 -4.29
C ILE A 220 12.44 7.27 -3.90
N TYR A 221 13.60 6.74 -3.53
CA TYR A 221 13.74 5.38 -3.01
C TYR A 221 13.61 5.37 -1.49
N GLY A 222 12.95 4.35 -0.96
CA GLY A 222 12.82 4.09 0.46
C GLY A 222 12.94 2.61 0.81
N THR A 223 13.14 2.32 2.08
CA THR A 223 13.09 0.98 2.64
C THR A 223 12.24 0.98 3.90
N ALA A 224 11.53 -0.12 4.17
CA ALA A 224 10.72 -0.30 5.36
C ALA A 224 10.80 -1.76 5.82
N TRP A 225 10.77 -1.95 7.14
CA TRP A 225 11.03 -3.22 7.82
C TRP A 225 10.04 -3.45 8.96
N LYS A 226 9.99 -4.69 9.46
CA LYS A 226 9.07 -5.02 10.55
C LYS A 226 9.48 -4.36 11.85
N SER A 227 10.79 -4.23 12.09
CA SER A 227 11.32 -3.65 13.32
C SER A 227 12.50 -2.71 13.05
N GLN A 228 12.84 -1.89 14.04
CA GLN A 228 13.98 -1.00 13.95
C GLN A 228 15.30 -1.79 13.86
N GLU A 229 15.38 -2.93 14.54
CA GLU A 229 16.54 -3.83 14.50
C GLU A 229 16.78 -4.37 13.08
N GLU A 230 15.72 -4.77 12.37
CA GLU A 230 15.84 -5.23 10.98
C GLU A 230 16.28 -4.10 10.04
N LEU A 231 15.76 -2.88 10.24
CA LEU A 231 16.17 -1.71 9.47
C LEU A 231 17.66 -1.40 9.72
N ASP A 232 18.08 -1.33 10.97
CA ASP A 232 19.46 -1.02 11.34
C ASP A 232 20.44 -2.06 10.78
N ALA A 233 20.07 -3.35 10.84
CA ALA A 233 20.86 -4.43 10.24
C ALA A 233 21.00 -4.26 8.71
N TYR A 234 19.92 -3.90 8.01
CA TYR A 234 19.97 -3.65 6.57
C TYR A 234 20.84 -2.44 6.21
N LEU A 235 20.75 -1.35 6.98
CA LEU A 235 21.54 -0.15 6.74
C LEU A 235 23.03 -0.41 6.98
N HIS A 236 23.38 -1.14 8.04
CA HIS A 236 24.76 -1.54 8.32
C HIS A 236 25.36 -2.35 7.16
N MET A 237 24.64 -3.38 6.68
CA MET A 237 25.09 -4.20 5.54
C MET A 237 25.35 -3.36 4.29
N ARG A 238 24.59 -2.28 4.08
CA ARG A 238 24.75 -1.38 2.93
C ARG A 238 25.90 -0.39 3.04
N GLU A 239 26.26 0.01 4.25
CA GLU A 239 27.42 0.88 4.47
C GLU A 239 28.74 0.13 4.30
N GLU A 240 28.74 -1.20 4.51
CA GLU A 240 29.89 -2.08 4.33
C GLU A 240 30.10 -2.61 2.90
N ALA A 241 29.12 -2.42 2.00
CA ALA A 241 29.13 -2.90 0.62
C ALA A 241 29.60 -1.83 -0.38
#